data_AF-A0A9D0T2P7-F1
#
_entry.id   AF-A0A9D0T2P7-F1
#
_cell.length_a   1.000
_cell.length_b   1.000
_cell.length_c   1.000
_cell.angle_alpha   90.00
_cell.angle_beta   90.00
_cell.angle_gamma   90.00
#
_symmetry.space_group_name_H-M   'P 1'
#
loop_
_entity.id
_entity.type
_entity.pdbx_description
1 polymer ?
#
loop_
_entity_poly.entity_id
_entity_poly.type
_entity_poly.pdbx_seq_one_letter_code
_entity_poly.pdbx_strand_id
1 'polypeptide(L)'
;MSRAFFCLCTWLMLSVAAPGYADGSVEEKTEQQSAGVIQAFTNDRSAKSELVAIDEKTKYLVMFLMGVPLLLLIITTVALGVAMVVYGKRVFVAHMVCAGLSLTLALGHAVVGIVWFYPF
;
A
#
# COMPACT_ATOMS: atom_id res chain seq x y z
N MET A 1 -23.84 -14.04 13.12
CA MET A 1 -22.60 -13.43 12.58
C MET A 1 -22.99 -12.74 11.26
N SER A 2 -22.81 -11.45 11.01
CA SER A 2 -22.23 -10.37 11.79
C SER A 2 -22.81 -9.04 11.27
N ARG A 3 -23.97 -8.61 11.79
CA ARG A 3 -24.53 -7.25 11.56
C ARG A 3 -23.65 -6.17 12.21
N ALA A 4 -22.76 -6.58 13.13
CA ALA A 4 -21.78 -5.73 13.79
C ALA A 4 -20.68 -5.22 12.83
N PHE A 5 -20.37 -5.97 11.76
CA PHE A 5 -19.31 -5.58 10.82
C PHE A 5 -19.73 -4.41 9.90
N PHE A 6 -21.02 -4.35 9.56
CA PHE A 6 -21.55 -3.27 8.71
C PHE A 6 -21.72 -1.95 9.49
N CYS A 7 -21.97 -2.02 10.80
CA CYS A 7 -22.12 -0.84 11.66
C CYS A 7 -20.79 -0.15 11.99
N LEU A 8 -19.67 -0.90 11.98
CA LEU A 8 -18.34 -0.34 12.26
C LEU A 8 -17.83 0.54 11.11
N CYS A 9 -18.22 0.25 9.86
CA CYS A 9 -17.77 1.00 8.68
C CYS A 9 -18.50 2.34 8.49
N THR A 10 -19.76 2.44 8.90
CA THR A 10 -20.52 3.70 8.82
C THR A 10 -20.12 4.71 9.89
N TRP A 11 -19.55 4.25 11.01
CA TRP A 11 -19.10 5.14 12.08
C TRP A 11 -17.76 5.83 11.77
N LEU A 12 -16.92 5.23 10.93
CA LEU A 12 -15.61 5.80 10.55
C LEU A 12 -15.71 6.96 9.55
N MET A 13 -16.82 7.08 8.81
CA MET A 13 -17.01 8.13 7.80
C MET A 13 -17.66 9.42 8.32
N LEU A 14 -18.08 9.45 9.59
CA LEU A 14 -18.81 10.59 10.18
C LEU A 14 -17.95 11.52 11.06
N SER A 15 -16.63 11.30 11.16
CA SER A 15 -15.75 12.07 12.07
C SER A 15 -14.89 13.15 11.40
N VAL A 16 -15.10 13.47 10.13
CA VAL A 16 -14.38 14.56 9.43
C VAL A 16 -15.37 15.61 8.91
N ALA A 17 -15.88 16.41 9.83
CA ALA A 17 -16.53 17.68 9.52
C ALA A 17 -16.26 18.64 10.68
N ALA A 18 -15.16 19.40 10.58
CA ALA A 18 -14.92 20.56 11.44
C ALA A 18 -15.14 21.84 10.60
N PRO A 19 -15.95 22.80 11.06
CA PRO A 19 -16.08 24.10 10.42
C PRO A 19 -14.90 25.00 10.82
N GLY A 20 -14.06 25.37 9.85
CA GLY A 20 -13.08 26.44 10.01
C GLY A 20 -13.72 27.79 9.73
N TYR A 21 -13.60 28.71 10.67
CA TYR A 21 -14.15 30.06 10.65
C TYR A 21 -13.61 30.90 9.49
N ALA A 22 -14.50 31.64 8.81
CA ALA A 22 -14.12 32.74 7.93
C ALA A 22 -14.04 34.03 8.76
N ASP A 23 -12.85 34.62 8.84
CA ASP A 23 -12.65 35.99 9.33
C ASP A 23 -12.10 36.83 8.16
N GLY A 24 -12.83 37.89 7.83
CA GLY A 24 -12.49 38.81 6.77
C GLY A 24 -11.70 40.00 7.33
N SER A 25 -10.53 40.27 6.76
CA SER A 25 -9.93 41.60 6.78
C SER A 25 -8.96 41.78 5.61
N VAL A 26 -8.94 43.03 5.14
CA VAL A 26 -8.39 43.58 3.90
C VAL A 26 -6.87 43.78 4.00
N GLU A 27 -6.12 43.65 2.89
CA GLU A 27 -5.06 44.59 2.42
C GLU A 27 -4.14 43.98 1.33
N GLU A 28 -4.49 44.23 0.08
CA GLU A 28 -3.67 44.93 -0.93
C GLU A 28 -2.11 44.89 -0.82
N LYS A 29 -1.45 43.74 -1.06
CA LYS A 29 -0.02 43.64 -1.45
C LYS A 29 0.32 42.41 -2.34
N THR A 30 -0.57 42.03 -3.25
CA THR A 30 -0.60 40.63 -3.76
C THR A 30 0.18 40.35 -5.05
N GLU A 31 0.61 41.34 -5.84
CA GLU A 31 1.16 41.03 -7.18
C GLU A 31 2.63 40.61 -7.22
N GLN A 32 3.51 41.14 -6.36
CA GLN A 32 4.94 40.76 -6.36
C GLN A 32 5.26 39.53 -5.49
N GLN A 33 4.43 39.25 -4.48
CA GLN A 33 4.57 38.04 -3.65
C GLN A 33 3.97 36.79 -4.30
N SER A 34 2.89 36.94 -5.10
CA SER A 34 2.21 35.80 -5.77
C SER A 34 3.12 35.03 -6.73
N ALA A 35 3.92 35.73 -7.53
CA ALA A 35 4.87 35.08 -8.45
C ALA A 35 5.95 34.30 -7.69
N GLY A 36 6.43 34.84 -6.56
CA GLY A 36 7.42 34.22 -5.69
C GLY A 36 6.89 32.98 -4.95
N VAL A 37 5.62 32.99 -4.48
CA VAL A 37 5.03 31.80 -3.84
C VAL A 37 4.74 30.69 -4.84
N ILE A 38 4.25 31.00 -6.05
CA ILE A 38 4.06 29.97 -7.10
C ILE A 38 5.40 29.31 -7.45
N GLN A 39 6.47 30.10 -7.54
CA GLN A 39 7.82 29.58 -7.78
C GLN A 39 8.36 28.78 -6.59
N ALA A 40 8.14 29.21 -5.35
CA ALA A 40 8.54 28.48 -4.14
C ALA A 40 7.81 27.14 -4.00
N PHE A 41 6.50 27.07 -4.28
CA PHE A 41 5.73 25.81 -4.30
C PHE A 41 6.12 24.90 -5.47
N THR A 42 6.55 25.46 -6.61
CA THR A 42 7.05 24.67 -7.76
C THR A 42 8.45 24.11 -7.50
N ASN A 43 9.31 24.87 -6.82
CA ASN A 43 10.66 24.43 -6.44
C ASN A 43 10.62 23.35 -5.33
N ASP A 44 9.66 23.45 -4.39
CA ASP A 44 9.41 22.43 -3.38
C ASP A 44 8.89 21.10 -3.98
N ARG A 45 8.17 21.18 -5.11
CA ARG A 45 7.81 20.00 -5.92
C ARG A 45 9.01 19.35 -6.62
N SER A 46 10.05 20.11 -6.97
CA SER A 46 11.28 19.58 -7.56
C SER A 46 12.18 18.92 -6.50
N ALA A 47 12.13 19.38 -5.24
CA ALA A 47 12.78 18.74 -4.10
C ALA A 47 12.11 17.41 -3.69
N LYS A 48 10.92 17.11 -4.21
CA LYS A 48 10.21 15.85 -3.97
C LYS A 48 10.91 14.61 -4.55
N SER A 49 12.00 14.79 -5.30
CA SER A 49 12.84 13.67 -5.77
C SER A 49 13.70 13.06 -4.65
N GLU A 50 13.90 13.76 -3.52
CA GLU A 50 14.69 13.25 -2.41
C GLU A 50 13.87 12.30 -1.50
N LEU A 51 12.56 12.52 -1.35
CA LEU A 51 11.67 11.53 -0.72
C LEU A 51 11.46 10.26 -1.57
N VAL A 52 11.82 10.30 -2.86
CA VAL A 52 11.87 9.14 -3.77
C VAL A 52 13.24 8.44 -3.73
N ALA A 53 14.25 9.09 -3.16
CA ALA A 53 15.57 8.53 -2.86
C ALA A 53 15.56 7.70 -1.57
N ILE A 54 14.54 6.86 -1.37
CA ILE A 54 14.74 5.67 -0.55
C ILE A 54 15.87 4.88 -1.23
N ASP A 55 16.95 4.69 -0.49
CA ASP A 55 18.13 3.90 -0.85
C ASP A 55 17.71 2.66 -1.65
N GLU A 56 18.20 2.55 -2.89
CA GLU A 56 17.82 1.50 -3.84
C GLU A 56 18.03 0.12 -3.23
N LYS A 57 19.13 -0.03 -2.48
CA LYS A 57 19.46 -1.25 -1.75
C LYS A 57 18.37 -1.62 -0.74
N THR A 58 17.74 -0.66 -0.08
CA THR A 58 16.59 -0.90 0.80
C THR A 58 15.34 -1.35 0.03
N LYS A 59 15.05 -0.77 -1.14
CA LYS A 59 13.93 -1.22 -2.01
C LYS A 59 14.12 -2.67 -2.45
N TYR A 60 15.31 -3.04 -2.91
CA TYR A 60 15.65 -4.42 -3.27
C TYR A 60 15.57 -5.37 -2.06
N LEU A 61 16.01 -4.95 -0.89
CA LEU A 61 15.96 -5.77 0.33
C LEU A 61 14.51 -6.03 0.75
N VAL A 62 13.65 -5.02 0.74
CA VAL A 62 12.22 -5.18 1.05
C VAL A 62 11.53 -6.08 0.03
N MET A 63 11.82 -5.90 -1.26
CA MET A 63 11.31 -6.78 -2.33
C MET A 63 11.73 -8.23 -2.08
N PHE A 64 13.01 -8.48 -1.76
CA PHE A 64 13.52 -9.80 -1.44
C PHE A 64 12.86 -10.39 -0.18
N LEU A 65 12.76 -9.61 0.89
CA LEU A 65 12.18 -10.03 2.17
C LEU A 65 10.68 -10.37 2.04
N MET A 66 9.96 -9.71 1.14
CA MET A 66 8.56 -10.04 0.80
C MET A 66 8.46 -11.31 -0.08
N GLY A 67 9.47 -11.57 -0.92
CA GLY A 67 9.53 -12.76 -1.78
C GLY A 67 9.84 -14.05 -1.03
N VAL A 68 10.65 -14.01 0.04
CA VAL A 68 10.98 -15.19 0.85
C VAL A 68 9.75 -15.91 1.45
N PRO A 69 8.84 -15.22 2.18
CA PRO A 69 7.64 -15.86 2.71
C PRO A 69 6.71 -16.34 1.59
N LEU A 70 6.66 -15.65 0.45
CA LEU A 70 5.92 -16.09 -0.73
C LEU A 70 6.45 -17.44 -1.24
N LEU A 71 7.77 -17.58 -1.37
CA LEU A 71 8.39 -18.82 -1.82
C LEU A 71 8.13 -19.97 -0.84
N LEU A 72 8.25 -19.71 0.46
CA LEU A 72 7.93 -20.68 1.51
C LEU A 72 6.47 -21.14 1.46
N LEU A 73 5.54 -20.19 1.30
CA LEU A 73 4.12 -20.51 1.18
C LEU A 73 3.83 -21.33 -0.07
N ILE A 74 4.42 -20.99 -1.23
CA ILE A 74 4.27 -21.76 -2.47
C ILE A 74 4.75 -23.20 -2.28
N ILE A 75 5.96 -23.40 -1.76
CA ILE A 75 6.53 -24.74 -1.53
C ILE A 75 5.64 -25.55 -0.59
N THR A 76 5.18 -24.93 0.49
CA THR A 76 4.26 -25.56 1.45
C THR A 76 2.94 -25.93 0.78
N THR A 77 2.36 -25.02 0.00
CA THR A 77 1.08 -25.25 -0.71
C THR A 77 1.20 -26.40 -1.69
N VAL A 78 2.31 -26.50 -2.42
CA VAL A 78 2.61 -27.61 -3.34
C VAL A 78 2.80 -28.91 -2.57
N ALA A 79 3.56 -28.91 -1.47
CA ALA A 79 3.75 -30.10 -0.64
C ALA A 79 2.42 -30.62 -0.07
N LEU A 80 1.54 -29.72 0.40
CA LEU A 80 0.19 -30.09 0.83
C LEU A 80 -0.67 -30.59 -0.33
N GLY A 81 -0.57 -29.98 -1.51
CA GLY A 81 -1.28 -30.41 -2.72
C GLY A 81 -0.90 -31.83 -3.13
N VAL A 82 0.41 -32.10 -3.21
CA VAL A 82 0.94 -33.45 -3.48
C VAL A 82 0.50 -34.43 -2.39
N ALA A 83 0.53 -34.02 -1.12
CA ALA A 83 0.10 -34.87 -0.02
C ALA A 83 -1.39 -35.25 -0.11
N MET A 84 -2.26 -34.36 -0.60
CA MET A 84 -3.67 -34.68 -0.83
C MET A 84 -3.86 -35.69 -1.97
N VAL A 85 -3.14 -35.51 -3.07
CA VAL A 85 -3.26 -36.38 -4.25
C VAL A 85 -2.71 -37.78 -3.97
N VAL A 86 -1.57 -37.87 -3.29
CA VAL A 86 -0.88 -39.15 -3.05
C VAL A 86 -1.39 -39.89 -1.81
N TYR A 87 -1.62 -39.19 -0.69
CA TYR A 87 -2.00 -39.82 0.59
C TYR A 87 -3.49 -39.74 0.92
N GLY A 88 -4.32 -39.09 0.10
CA GLY A 88 -5.77 -38.96 0.32
C GLY A 88 -6.15 -38.24 1.62
N LYS A 89 -5.21 -37.51 2.23
CA LYS A 89 -5.40 -36.88 3.54
C LYS A 89 -6.23 -35.59 3.39
N ARG A 90 -7.15 -35.35 4.33
CA ARG A 90 -8.02 -34.15 4.34
C ARG A 90 -7.28 -32.88 4.79
N VAL A 91 -6.23 -32.48 4.07
CA VAL A 91 -5.53 -31.19 4.29
C VAL A 91 -6.03 -30.09 3.35
N PHE A 92 -7.19 -30.29 2.72
CA PHE A 92 -7.82 -29.38 1.76
C PHE A 92 -7.95 -27.96 2.28
N VAL A 93 -8.46 -27.78 3.51
CA VAL A 93 -8.65 -26.45 4.09
C VAL A 93 -7.32 -25.73 4.28
N ALA A 94 -6.31 -26.41 4.82
CA ALA A 94 -4.97 -25.82 5.01
C ALA A 94 -4.30 -25.46 3.68
N HIS A 95 -4.46 -26.31 2.67
CA HIS A 95 -3.98 -26.03 1.31
C HIS A 95 -4.68 -24.83 0.68
N MET A 96 -6.01 -24.74 0.76
CA MET A 96 -6.79 -23.62 0.22
C MET A 96 -6.41 -22.28 0.87
N VAL A 97 -6.21 -22.27 2.19
CA VAL A 97 -5.77 -21.06 2.92
C VAL A 97 -4.36 -20.64 2.49
N CYS A 98 -3.40 -21.58 2.44
CA CYS A 98 -2.04 -21.27 1.96
C CYS A 98 -2.03 -20.80 0.50
N ALA A 99 -2.84 -21.41 -0.37
CA ALA A 99 -2.97 -21.00 -1.76
C ALA A 99 -3.50 -19.56 -1.87
N GLY A 100 -4.54 -19.22 -1.10
CA GLY A 100 -5.09 -17.87 -1.06
C GLY A 100 -4.09 -16.82 -0.57
N LEU A 101 -3.38 -17.11 0.53
CA LEU A 101 -2.34 -16.22 1.07
C LEU A 101 -1.16 -16.06 0.10
N SER A 102 -0.74 -17.14 -0.57
CA SER A 102 0.31 -17.08 -1.58
C SER A 102 -0.08 -16.18 -2.74
N LEU A 103 -1.33 -16.27 -3.20
CA LEU A 103 -1.83 -15.47 -4.32
C LEU A 103 -1.92 -13.98 -3.98
N THR A 104 -2.45 -13.63 -2.80
CA THR A 104 -2.55 -12.21 -2.39
C THR A 104 -1.17 -11.61 -2.17
N LEU A 105 -0.24 -12.35 -1.56
CA LEU A 105 1.14 -11.91 -1.37
C LEU A 105 1.87 -11.78 -2.70
N ALA A 106 1.62 -12.67 -3.67
CA ALA A 106 2.18 -12.58 -5.02
C ALA A 106 1.69 -11.36 -5.78
N LEU A 107 0.41 -11.03 -5.68
CA LEU A 107 -0.13 -9.80 -6.26
C LEU A 107 0.50 -8.56 -5.60
N GLY A 108 0.57 -8.51 -4.27
CA GLY A 108 1.21 -7.41 -3.56
C GLY A 108 2.68 -7.24 -3.94
N HIS A 109 3.44 -8.35 -4.00
CA HIS A 109 4.84 -8.36 -4.40
C HIS A 109 5.04 -7.90 -5.85
N ALA A 110 4.19 -8.35 -6.78
CA ALA A 110 4.23 -7.92 -8.18
C ALA A 110 3.88 -6.44 -8.35
N VAL A 111 2.85 -5.95 -7.66
CA VAL A 111 2.42 -4.55 -7.71
C VAL A 111 3.49 -3.64 -7.14
N VAL A 112 4.04 -3.96 -5.97
CA VAL A 112 5.15 -3.19 -5.37
C VAL A 112 6.36 -3.17 -6.30
N GLY A 113 6.66 -4.30 -6.95
CA GLY A 113 7.72 -4.37 -7.95
C GLY A 113 7.53 -3.42 -9.13
N ILE A 114 6.33 -3.39 -9.69
CA ILE A 114 6.00 -2.44 -10.76
C ILE A 114 6.07 -0.99 -10.29
N VAL A 115 5.44 -0.67 -9.15
CA VAL A 115 5.33 0.70 -8.65
C VAL A 115 6.70 1.27 -8.26
N TRP A 116 7.61 0.45 -7.72
CA TRP A 116 8.93 0.93 -7.29
C TRP A 116 9.99 0.90 -8.38
N PHE A 117 9.97 -0.07 -9.31
CA PHE A 117 11.01 -0.23 -10.33
C PHE A 117 10.62 0.29 -11.71
N TYR A 118 9.34 0.57 -11.94
CA TYR A 118 8.86 1.18 -13.19
C TYR A 118 7.93 2.37 -12.90
N PRO A 119 8.42 3.44 -12.23
CA PRO A 119 7.67 4.68 -12.10
C PRO A 119 7.70 5.43 -13.44
N PHE A 120 6.60 5.33 -14.18
CA PHE A 120 6.34 6.13 -15.38
C PHE A 120 6.12 7.61 -15.04
#